data_AF-A0A954VB42-F1
#
_entry.id   AF-A0A954VB42-F1
#
_cell.length_a   1.000
_cell.length_b   1.000
_cell.length_c   1.000
_cell.angle_alpha   90.00
_cell.angle_beta   90.00
_cell.angle_gamma   90.00
#
_symmetry.space_group_name_H-M   'P 1'
#
loop_
_entity.id
_entity.type
_entity.pdbx_description
1 polymer ?
#
loop_
_entity_poly.entity_id
_entity_poly.type
_entity_poly.pdbx_seq_one_letter_code
_entity_poly.pdbx_strand_id
1 'polypeptide(L)'
;MSPHAIDRRCFLKTSSAAAAGLTLAASGLTTARAEDAQQLFQISLAEWSLHRTLFDGKLDHLDFAKTAKEDFGISAVEYVNQFFKDKGRDTNYLNEMKKRAEDHGVKNLLIMIDGEGRLGDPDDGKRKEAVENHHQWVEAAKLLGCHSIRVNAASEGTYDEQVQRAADGLRQLSQFAKPYGL
;
A
#
# COMPACT_ATOMS: atom_id res chain seq x y z
N MET A 1 -12.89 29.88 -73.09
CA MET A 1 -12.94 29.90 -71.61
C MET A 1 -11.50 29.80 -71.13
N SER A 2 -10.90 30.92 -70.72
CA SER A 2 -9.50 30.96 -70.27
C SER A 2 -9.40 30.44 -68.83
N PRO A 3 -8.44 29.57 -68.50
CA PRO A 3 -8.23 29.13 -67.13
C PRO A 3 -7.73 30.32 -66.30
N HIS A 4 -8.39 30.63 -65.19
CA HIS A 4 -7.90 31.60 -64.22
C HIS A 4 -6.59 31.08 -63.62
N ALA A 5 -5.47 31.59 -64.12
CA ALA A 5 -4.17 31.37 -63.52
C ALA A 5 -4.15 32.01 -62.13
N ILE A 6 -3.91 31.21 -61.10
CA ILE A 6 -3.75 31.70 -59.73
C ILE A 6 -2.47 32.55 -59.71
N ASP A 7 -2.64 33.85 -59.52
CA ASP A 7 -1.52 34.79 -59.44
C ASP A 7 -0.65 34.49 -58.22
N ARG A 8 0.68 34.59 -58.36
CA ARG A 8 1.66 34.32 -57.29
C ARG A 8 1.40 35.17 -56.05
N ARG A 9 0.95 36.42 -56.21
CA ARG A 9 0.62 37.29 -55.07
C ARG A 9 -0.68 36.85 -54.39
N CYS A 10 -1.62 36.31 -55.15
CA CYS A 10 -2.84 35.70 -54.59
C CYS A 10 -2.48 34.45 -53.76
N PHE A 11 -1.66 33.55 -54.32
CA PHE A 11 -1.20 32.35 -53.59
C PHE A 11 -0.48 32.71 -52.29
N LEU A 12 0.50 33.63 -52.33
CA LEU A 12 1.23 34.04 -51.14
C LEU A 12 0.31 34.67 -50.08
N LYS A 13 -0.65 35.51 -50.47
CA LYS A 13 -1.61 36.10 -49.53
C LYS A 13 -2.51 35.04 -48.89
N THR A 14 -3.03 34.11 -49.68
CA THR A 14 -3.92 33.05 -49.20
C THR A 14 -3.18 32.06 -48.29
N SER A 15 -1.95 31.68 -48.63
CA SER A 15 -1.11 30.81 -47.78
C SER A 15 -0.74 31.48 -46.45
N SER A 16 -0.44 32.79 -46.48
CA SER A 16 -0.13 33.57 -45.26
C SER A 16 -1.35 33.65 -44.33
N ALA A 17 -2.54 33.90 -44.89
CA ALA A 17 -3.78 33.96 -44.14
C ALA A 17 -4.18 32.61 -43.55
N ALA A 18 -3.97 31.51 -44.28
CA ALA A 18 -4.22 30.15 -43.79
C ALA A 18 -3.28 29.76 -42.63
N ALA A 19 -1.99 30.11 -42.73
CA ALA A 19 -1.01 29.86 -41.67
C ALA A 19 -1.32 30.66 -40.39
N ALA A 20 -1.73 31.93 -40.53
CA ALA A 20 -2.14 32.77 -39.40
C ALA A 20 -3.47 32.28 -38.77
N GLY A 21 -4.40 31.78 -39.58
CA GLY A 21 -5.65 31.19 -39.10
C GLY A 21 -5.43 29.91 -38.29
N LEU A 22 -4.49 29.06 -38.69
CA LEU A 22 -4.13 27.84 -37.94
C LEU A 22 -3.44 28.15 -36.61
N THR A 23 -2.55 29.14 -36.54
CA THR A 23 -1.87 29.51 -35.30
C THR A 23 -2.80 30.18 -34.29
N LEU A 24 -3.76 30.99 -34.76
CA LEU A 24 -4.82 31.58 -33.92
C LEU A 24 -5.81 30.52 -33.42
N ALA A 25 -6.18 29.54 -34.26
CA ALA A 25 -7.04 28.43 -33.85
C ALA A 25 -6.35 27.48 -32.83
N ALA A 26 -5.05 27.26 -32.97
CA ALA A 26 -4.27 26.44 -32.03
C ALA A 26 -4.03 27.12 -30.68
N SER A 27 -4.01 28.46 -30.65
CA SER A 27 -3.84 29.25 -29.41
C SER A 27 -5.14 29.32 -28.58
N GLY A 28 -6.28 28.96 -29.17
CA GLY A 28 -7.60 28.90 -28.53
C GLY A 28 -7.97 27.53 -27.95
N LEU A 29 -7.18 26.48 -28.21
CA LEU A 29 -7.28 25.24 -27.45
C LEU A 29 -6.62 25.45 -26.09
N THR A 30 -7.34 26.13 -25.21
CA THR A 30 -7.17 25.87 -23.77
C THR A 30 -7.39 24.38 -23.59
N THR A 31 -6.31 23.63 -23.39
CA THR A 31 -6.42 22.33 -22.76
C THR A 31 -7.20 22.58 -21.48
N ALA A 32 -8.43 22.08 -21.43
CA ALA A 32 -9.13 21.95 -20.17
C ALA A 32 -8.21 21.06 -19.32
N ARG A 33 -7.37 21.68 -18.50
CA ARG A 33 -6.75 20.98 -17.39
C ARG A 33 -7.94 20.43 -16.63
N ALA A 34 -8.11 19.11 -16.65
CA ALA A 34 -8.84 18.46 -15.59
C ALA A 34 -8.24 19.04 -14.31
N GLU A 35 -9.05 19.73 -13.51
CA GLU A 35 -8.64 20.05 -12.16
C GLU A 35 -8.15 18.73 -11.57
N ASP A 36 -6.89 18.70 -11.11
CA ASP A 36 -6.35 17.55 -10.39
C ASP A 36 -7.33 17.30 -9.25
N ALA A 37 -8.19 16.29 -9.42
CA ALA A 37 -9.17 15.93 -8.42
C ALA A 37 -8.38 15.66 -7.15
N GLN A 38 -8.55 16.52 -6.14
CA GLN A 38 -7.74 16.50 -4.95
C GLN A 38 -7.80 15.09 -4.35
N GLN A 39 -6.65 14.42 -4.29
CA GLN A 39 -6.62 12.99 -4.00
C GLN A 39 -7.17 12.76 -2.59
N LEU A 40 -8.36 12.15 -2.50
CA LEU A 40 -9.08 11.96 -1.23
C LEU A 40 -8.34 11.03 -0.26
N PHE A 41 -7.54 10.11 -0.80
CA PHE A 41 -6.79 9.12 -0.04
C PHE A 41 -5.54 8.67 -0.79
N GLN A 42 -4.54 8.21 -0.05
CA GLN A 42 -3.34 7.58 -0.60
C GLN A 42 -3.57 6.09 -0.81
N ILE A 43 -2.83 5.49 -1.74
CA ILE A 43 -2.90 4.05 -2.06
C ILE A 43 -1.65 3.36 -1.49
N SER A 44 -1.86 2.25 -0.79
CA SER A 44 -0.83 1.32 -0.30
C SER A 44 -0.89 -0.02 -1.05
N LEU A 45 0.17 -0.82 -0.93
CA LEU A 45 0.23 -2.19 -1.42
C LEU A 45 0.29 -3.16 -0.25
N ALA A 46 -0.75 -3.99 -0.10
CA ALA A 46 -0.73 -5.11 0.82
C ALA A 46 0.06 -6.28 0.22
N GLU A 47 1.00 -6.82 0.99
CA GLU A 47 1.98 -7.82 0.56
C GLU A 47 1.35 -9.11 0.04
N TRP A 48 0.17 -9.46 0.55
CA TRP A 48 -0.59 -10.62 0.06
C TRP A 48 -0.95 -10.53 -1.42
N SER A 49 -0.94 -9.34 -2.03
CA SER A 49 -1.13 -9.16 -3.47
C SER A 49 -0.06 -9.88 -4.30
N LEU A 50 1.13 -10.08 -3.73
CA LEU A 50 2.27 -10.74 -4.35
C LEU A 50 2.58 -12.12 -3.73
N HIS A 51 1.66 -12.70 -2.94
CA HIS A 51 1.89 -13.96 -2.23
C HIS A 51 2.39 -15.10 -3.15
N ARG A 52 1.85 -15.23 -4.36
CA ARG A 52 2.28 -16.27 -5.31
C ARG A 52 3.73 -16.06 -5.75
N THR A 53 4.11 -14.82 -6.04
CA THR A 53 5.47 -14.47 -6.47
C THR A 53 6.48 -14.70 -5.35
N LEU A 54 6.11 -14.35 -4.12
CA LEU A 54 6.91 -14.58 -2.90
C LEU A 54 7.04 -16.09 -2.61
N PHE A 55 5.93 -16.84 -2.61
CA PHE A 55 5.95 -18.29 -2.37
C PHE A 55 6.69 -19.06 -3.46
N ASP A 56 6.62 -18.61 -4.72
CA ASP A 56 7.40 -19.19 -5.83
C ASP A 56 8.90 -18.82 -5.77
N GLY A 57 9.33 -18.00 -4.81
CA GLY A 57 10.72 -17.54 -4.68
C GLY A 57 11.18 -16.59 -5.79
N LYS A 58 10.25 -16.02 -6.55
CA LYS A 58 10.54 -15.10 -7.68
C LYS A 58 10.77 -13.67 -7.22
N LEU A 59 10.37 -13.34 -5.99
CA LEU A 59 10.61 -12.07 -5.32
C LEU A 59 11.23 -12.37 -3.96
N ASP A 60 12.39 -11.76 -3.67
CA ASP A 60 12.91 -11.75 -2.31
C ASP A 60 12.01 -10.87 -1.43
N HIS A 61 11.65 -11.34 -0.24
CA HIS A 61 10.84 -10.58 0.71
C HIS A 61 11.45 -9.20 1.03
N LEU A 62 12.77 -9.10 1.14
CA LEU A 62 13.43 -7.81 1.39
C LEU A 62 13.30 -6.82 0.22
N ASP A 63 12.95 -7.29 -0.98
CA ASP A 63 12.72 -6.45 -2.15
C ASP A 63 11.25 -6.02 -2.30
N PHE A 64 10.34 -6.41 -1.40
CA PHE A 64 8.92 -6.06 -1.50
C PHE A 64 8.68 -4.54 -1.57
N ALA A 65 9.31 -3.76 -0.69
CA ALA A 65 9.16 -2.31 -0.69
C ALA A 65 9.69 -1.67 -1.99
N LYS A 66 10.82 -2.17 -2.49
CA LYS A 66 11.38 -1.76 -3.78
C LYS A 66 10.40 -2.05 -4.92
N THR A 67 9.88 -3.27 -5.00
CA THR A 67 8.89 -3.68 -6.01
C THR A 67 7.62 -2.83 -5.95
N ALA A 68 7.11 -2.52 -4.74
CA ALA A 68 5.97 -1.61 -4.58
C ALA A 68 6.24 -0.24 -5.26
N LYS A 69 7.45 0.29 -5.09
CA LYS A 69 7.84 1.58 -5.63
C LYS A 69 8.13 1.56 -7.12
N GLU A 70 9.02 0.67 -7.56
CA GLU A 70 9.57 0.67 -8.92
C GLU A 70 8.57 0.12 -9.94
N ASP A 71 7.84 -0.94 -9.59
CA ASP A 71 6.97 -1.64 -10.54
C ASP A 71 5.54 -1.08 -10.53
N PHE A 72 5.07 -0.59 -9.38
CA PHE A 72 3.68 -0.15 -9.19
C PHE A 72 3.53 1.35 -8.88
N GLY A 73 4.63 2.07 -8.64
CA GLY A 73 4.57 3.49 -8.28
C GLY A 73 3.94 3.76 -6.91
N ILE A 74 3.88 2.77 -6.03
CA ILE A 74 3.24 2.84 -4.71
C ILE A 74 4.30 3.14 -3.64
N SER A 75 4.04 4.15 -2.80
CA SER A 75 4.96 4.65 -1.77
C SER A 75 4.56 4.25 -0.34
N ALA A 76 3.69 3.26 -0.17
CA ALA A 76 3.32 2.73 1.14
C ALA A 76 3.00 1.24 1.07
N VAL A 77 3.40 0.48 2.08
CA VAL A 77 3.27 -0.99 2.11
C VAL A 77 2.69 -1.50 3.43
N GLU A 78 2.00 -2.64 3.34
CA GLU A 78 1.44 -3.38 4.46
C GLU A 78 1.97 -4.82 4.40
N TYR A 79 2.76 -5.23 5.38
CA TYR A 79 3.43 -6.53 5.40
C TYR A 79 2.51 -7.65 5.88
N VAL A 80 2.88 -8.91 5.61
CA VAL A 80 2.22 -10.12 6.13
C VAL A 80 3.27 -11.01 6.79
N ASN A 81 3.08 -11.33 8.08
CA ASN A 81 4.08 -12.02 8.90
C ASN A 81 4.52 -13.39 8.33
N GLN A 82 3.68 -14.05 7.53
CA GLN A 82 4.00 -15.34 6.93
C GLN A 82 5.26 -15.33 6.07
N PHE A 83 5.61 -14.21 5.44
CA PHE A 83 6.79 -14.09 4.58
C PHE A 83 8.10 -13.87 5.37
N PHE A 84 8.01 -13.67 6.69
CA PHE A 84 9.15 -13.48 7.59
C PHE A 84 8.88 -14.05 8.98
N LYS A 85 8.20 -15.20 9.04
CA LYS A 85 7.61 -15.76 10.26
C LYS A 85 8.62 -16.01 11.39
N ASP A 86 9.83 -16.42 11.05
CA ASP A 86 10.93 -16.67 12.01
C ASP A 86 11.73 -15.41 12.36
N LYS A 87 11.37 -14.24 11.79
CA LYS A 87 12.10 -12.98 11.91
C LYS A 87 11.42 -11.93 12.78
N GLY A 88 10.30 -12.25 13.43
CA GLY A 88 9.55 -11.31 14.28
C GLY A 88 10.35 -10.69 15.43
N ARG A 89 11.46 -11.33 15.85
CA ARG A 89 12.41 -10.81 16.84
C ARG A 89 13.82 -10.57 16.29
N ASP A 90 14.03 -10.81 15.00
CA ASP A 90 15.33 -10.61 14.35
C ASP A 90 15.52 -9.13 14.03
N THR A 91 16.12 -8.39 14.97
CA THR A 91 16.31 -6.94 14.82
C THR A 91 17.19 -6.57 13.63
N ASN A 92 18.12 -7.43 13.21
CA ASN A 92 18.93 -7.18 12.03
C ASN A 92 18.06 -7.24 10.77
N TYR A 93 17.23 -8.27 10.65
CA TYR A 93 16.32 -8.42 9.53
C TYR A 93 15.29 -7.28 9.47
N LEU A 94 14.69 -6.93 10.61
CA LEU A 94 13.72 -5.85 10.70
C LEU A 94 14.33 -4.47 10.39
N ASN A 95 15.57 -4.21 10.81
CA ASN A 95 16.28 -2.99 10.45
C ASN A 95 16.60 -2.94 8.95
N GLU A 96 16.93 -4.07 8.33
CA GLU A 96 17.14 -4.15 6.89
C GLU A 96 15.85 -3.89 6.11
N MET A 97 14.71 -4.48 6.54
CA MET A 97 13.40 -4.16 5.97
C MET A 97 13.09 -2.66 6.04
N LYS A 98 13.28 -2.06 7.23
CA LYS A 98 13.07 -0.63 7.43
C LYS A 98 13.96 0.21 6.53
N LYS A 99 15.26 -0.09 6.50
CA LYS A 99 16.24 0.62 5.67
C LYS A 99 15.86 0.56 4.20
N ARG A 100 15.50 -0.61 3.66
CA ARG A 100 15.12 -0.74 2.25
C ARG A 100 13.85 0.02 1.92
N ALA A 101 12.87 0.06 2.81
CA ALA A 101 11.69 0.90 2.62
C ALA A 101 12.07 2.40 2.59
N GLU A 102 12.91 2.86 3.53
CA GLU A 102 13.41 4.24 3.58
C GLU A 102 14.22 4.62 2.33
N ASP A 103 15.13 3.75 1.86
CA ASP A 103 15.96 3.96 0.67
C ASP A 103 15.09 4.20 -0.59
N HIS A 104 13.91 3.59 -0.67
CA HIS A 104 12.97 3.73 -1.81
C HIS A 104 11.86 4.77 -1.56
N GLY A 105 11.89 5.47 -0.43
CA GLY A 105 10.83 6.42 -0.06
C GLY A 105 9.45 5.76 0.09
N VAL A 106 9.44 4.57 0.69
CA VAL A 106 8.25 3.77 0.96
C VAL A 106 7.94 3.76 2.45
N LYS A 107 6.69 4.05 2.80
CA LYS A 107 6.21 4.05 4.19
C LYS A 107 5.70 2.67 4.59
N ASN A 108 6.16 2.18 5.74
CA ASN A 108 5.61 0.98 6.38
C ASN A 108 4.35 1.36 7.16
N LEU A 109 3.21 0.73 6.87
CA LEU A 109 1.93 1.08 7.49
C LEU A 109 1.55 0.13 8.62
N LEU A 110 1.49 -1.16 8.34
CA LEU A 110 1.06 -2.18 9.31
C LEU A 110 1.68 -3.54 8.98
N ILE A 111 1.58 -4.47 9.93
CA ILE A 111 1.85 -5.89 9.72
C ILE A 111 0.56 -6.67 9.92
N MET A 112 0.19 -7.50 8.95
CA MET A 112 -0.90 -8.45 9.04
C MET A 112 -0.42 -9.76 9.66
N ILE A 113 -1.06 -10.18 10.76
CA ILE A 113 -0.62 -11.32 11.56
C ILE A 113 -1.56 -12.49 11.31
N ASP A 114 -1.02 -13.56 10.73
CA ASP A 114 -1.68 -14.83 10.54
C ASP A 114 -0.92 -15.95 11.26
N GLY A 115 -1.63 -17.00 11.65
CA GLY A 115 -1.01 -18.23 12.16
C GLY A 115 -0.42 -18.13 13.57
N GLU A 116 -0.89 -17.18 14.40
CA GLU A 116 -0.48 -16.97 15.80
C GLU A 116 -1.56 -17.38 16.83
N GLY A 117 -2.56 -18.14 16.40
CA GLY A 117 -3.67 -18.60 17.25
C GLY A 117 -4.92 -17.71 17.18
N ARG A 118 -5.95 -18.10 17.94
CA ARG A 118 -7.28 -17.46 17.93
C ARG A 118 -7.40 -16.51 19.11
N LEU A 119 -7.50 -15.21 18.87
CA LEU A 119 -7.74 -14.23 19.94
C LEU A 119 -9.12 -14.37 20.59
N GLY A 120 -10.04 -15.15 20.01
CA GLY A 120 -11.29 -15.54 20.63
C GLY A 120 -11.40 -17.03 20.92
N ASP A 121 -10.29 -17.74 21.14
CA ASP A 121 -10.34 -19.19 21.41
C ASP A 121 -11.28 -19.51 22.59
N PRO A 122 -12.13 -20.55 22.52
CA PRO A 122 -12.96 -20.97 23.65
C PRO A 122 -12.15 -21.48 24.85
N ASP A 123 -10.91 -21.95 24.64
CA ASP A 123 -9.99 -22.29 25.72
C ASP A 123 -9.20 -21.05 26.18
N ASP A 124 -9.30 -20.71 27.45
CA ASP A 124 -8.66 -19.52 28.02
C ASP A 124 -7.12 -19.57 27.93
N GLY A 125 -6.53 -20.76 28.05
CA GLY A 125 -5.09 -20.97 27.91
C GLY A 125 -4.61 -20.68 26.49
N LYS A 126 -5.30 -21.22 25.49
CA LYS A 126 -5.00 -20.97 24.07
C LYS A 126 -5.27 -19.53 23.67
N ARG A 127 -6.30 -18.89 24.23
CA ARG A 127 -6.60 -17.48 23.98
C ARG A 127 -5.48 -16.59 24.52
N LYS A 128 -4.98 -16.88 25.73
CA LYS A 128 -3.83 -16.19 26.32
C LYS A 128 -2.54 -16.41 25.52
N GLU A 129 -2.26 -17.65 25.13
CA GLU A 129 -1.11 -17.99 24.27
C GLU A 129 -1.17 -17.21 22.95
N ALA A 130 -2.35 -17.13 22.32
CA ALA A 130 -2.53 -16.34 21.11
C ALA A 130 -2.18 -14.87 21.35
N VAL A 131 -2.64 -14.24 22.43
CA VAL A 131 -2.26 -12.86 22.76
C VAL A 131 -0.72 -12.72 22.88
N GLU A 132 -0.07 -13.61 23.62
CA GLU A 132 1.38 -13.57 23.84
C GLU A 132 2.19 -13.78 22.55
N ASN A 133 1.72 -14.63 21.64
CA ASN A 133 2.33 -14.84 20.33
C ASN A 133 2.33 -13.57 19.47
N HIS A 134 1.35 -12.68 19.66
CA HIS A 134 1.27 -11.40 18.94
C HIS A 134 2.22 -10.32 19.47
N HIS A 135 2.77 -10.47 20.69
CA HIS A 135 3.62 -9.45 21.31
C HIS A 135 4.87 -9.12 20.45
N GLN A 136 5.53 -10.13 19.88
CA GLN A 136 6.69 -9.92 19.01
C GLN A 136 6.34 -9.06 17.78
N TRP A 137 5.12 -9.19 17.27
CA TRP A 137 4.68 -8.47 16.09
C TRP A 137 4.32 -7.02 16.39
N VAL A 138 3.85 -6.72 17.61
CA VAL A 138 3.71 -5.35 18.11
C VAL A 138 5.10 -4.67 18.18
N GLU A 139 6.10 -5.38 18.71
CA GLU A 139 7.47 -4.86 18.80
C GLU A 139 8.10 -4.65 17.42
N ALA A 140 7.93 -5.61 16.51
CA ALA A 140 8.38 -5.50 15.12
C ALA A 140 7.70 -4.33 14.39
N ALA A 141 6.38 -4.18 14.53
CA ALA A 141 5.64 -3.06 13.95
C ALA A 141 6.15 -1.71 14.47
N LYS A 142 6.45 -1.61 15.77
CA LYS A 142 7.04 -0.41 16.35
C LYS A 142 8.41 -0.10 15.74
N LEU A 143 9.27 -1.10 15.58
CA LEU A 143 10.61 -0.93 15.00
C LEU A 143 10.51 -0.42 13.55
N LEU A 144 9.66 -1.07 12.74
CA LEU A 144 9.42 -0.74 11.34
C LEU A 144 8.75 0.63 11.13
N GLY A 145 8.24 1.26 12.19
CA GLY A 145 7.54 2.54 12.12
C GLY A 145 6.08 2.43 11.65
N CYS A 146 5.50 1.23 11.75
CA CYS A 146 4.08 1.00 11.48
C CYS A 146 3.19 1.72 12.50
N HIS A 147 1.93 1.93 12.13
CA HIS A 147 0.90 2.50 13.02
C HIS A 147 -0.05 1.44 13.60
N SER A 148 -0.03 0.21 13.10
CA SER A 148 -0.91 -0.86 13.57
C SER A 148 -0.35 -2.26 13.29
N ILE A 149 -0.97 -3.26 13.91
CA ILE A 149 -0.99 -4.65 13.41
C ILE A 149 -2.43 -5.06 13.11
N ARG A 150 -2.66 -5.89 12.09
CA ARG A 150 -3.96 -6.51 11.80
C ARG A 150 -3.98 -7.90 12.39
N VAL A 151 -5.05 -8.24 13.11
CA VAL A 151 -5.25 -9.56 13.75
C VAL A 151 -6.64 -10.12 13.47
N ASN A 152 -6.84 -11.41 13.73
CA ASN A 152 -8.12 -12.09 13.52
C ASN A 152 -8.98 -12.10 14.79
N ALA A 153 -10.29 -11.97 14.64
CA ALA A 153 -11.28 -12.14 15.71
C ALA A 153 -11.88 -13.56 15.74
N ALA A 154 -11.13 -14.57 15.29
CA ALA A 154 -11.64 -15.94 15.16
C ALA A 154 -12.06 -16.51 16.52
N SER A 155 -13.28 -17.01 16.62
CA SER A 155 -13.88 -17.58 17.83
C SER A 155 -14.88 -18.70 17.48
N GLU A 156 -15.47 -19.35 18.47
CA GLU A 156 -16.41 -20.47 18.34
C GLU A 156 -17.42 -20.48 19.48
N GLY A 157 -18.59 -21.08 19.24
CA GLY A 157 -19.73 -21.08 20.17
C GLY A 157 -20.90 -20.23 19.64
N THR A 158 -21.81 -19.88 20.54
CA THR A 158 -22.92 -18.97 20.23
C THR A 158 -22.42 -17.56 19.88
N TYR A 159 -23.28 -16.74 19.29
CA TYR A 159 -22.95 -15.37 18.92
C TYR A 159 -22.36 -14.58 20.10
N ASP A 160 -23.05 -14.59 21.25
CA ASP A 160 -22.63 -13.83 22.43
C ASP A 160 -21.30 -14.33 23.00
N GLU A 161 -21.11 -15.65 23.04
CA GLU A 161 -19.84 -16.23 23.49
C GLU A 161 -18.67 -15.80 22.60
N GLN A 162 -18.86 -15.79 21.28
CA GLN A 162 -17.82 -15.36 20.34
C GLN A 162 -17.48 -13.89 20.50
N VAL A 163 -18.49 -13.03 20.65
CA VAL A 163 -18.31 -11.60 20.88
C VAL A 163 -17.51 -11.36 22.16
N GLN A 164 -17.87 -12.03 23.26
CA GLN A 164 -17.16 -11.86 24.54
C GLN A 164 -15.72 -12.36 24.48
N ARG A 165 -15.48 -13.55 23.91
CA ARG A 165 -14.14 -14.14 23.81
C ARG A 165 -13.22 -13.33 22.90
N ALA A 166 -13.70 -12.92 21.72
CA ALA A 166 -12.92 -12.10 20.81
C ALA A 166 -12.61 -10.73 21.42
N ALA A 167 -13.58 -10.09 22.07
CA ALA A 167 -13.36 -8.81 22.75
C ALA A 167 -12.34 -8.92 23.88
N ASP A 168 -12.36 -10.01 24.65
CA ASP A 168 -11.39 -10.29 25.71
C ASP A 168 -9.94 -10.38 25.17
N GLY A 169 -9.68 -11.26 24.20
CA GLY A 169 -8.32 -11.40 23.67
C GLY A 169 -7.83 -10.16 22.91
N LEU A 170 -8.70 -9.51 22.13
CA LEU A 170 -8.37 -8.23 21.48
C LEU A 170 -8.02 -7.15 22.51
N ARG A 171 -8.79 -7.05 23.60
CA ARG A 171 -8.54 -6.07 24.68
C ARG A 171 -7.19 -6.31 25.36
N GLN A 172 -6.87 -7.56 25.66
CA GLN A 172 -5.58 -7.91 26.28
C GLN A 172 -4.41 -7.54 25.36
N LEU A 173 -4.51 -7.86 24.07
CA LEU A 173 -3.49 -7.48 23.08
C LEU A 173 -3.37 -5.95 22.94
N SER A 174 -4.49 -5.22 22.88
CA SER A 174 -4.47 -3.75 22.83
C SER A 174 -3.86 -3.13 24.10
N GLN A 175 -4.03 -3.74 25.27
CA GLN A 175 -3.38 -3.28 26.50
C GLN A 175 -1.86 -3.43 26.41
N PHE A 176 -1.36 -4.52 25.84
CA PHE A 176 0.07 -4.71 25.56
C PHE A 176 0.59 -3.73 24.50
N ALA A 177 -0.19 -3.47 23.45
CA ALA A 177 0.21 -2.59 22.34
C ALA A 177 0.24 -1.09 22.71
N LYS A 178 -0.61 -0.67 23.66
CA LYS A 178 -0.73 0.74 24.10
C LYS A 178 0.59 1.46 24.38
N PRO A 179 1.55 0.94 25.18
CA PRO A 179 2.84 1.61 25.41
C PRO A 179 3.70 1.76 24.14
N TYR A 180 3.47 0.97 23.10
CA TYR A 180 4.15 1.08 21.81
C TYR A 180 3.53 2.15 20.89
N GLY A 181 2.33 2.65 21.24
CA GLY A 181 1.56 3.57 20.41
C GLY A 181 0.91 2.89 19.21
N LEU A 182 0.56 1.62 19.37
CA LEU A 182 -0.11 0.74 18.41
C LEU A 182 -1.48 0.31 18.92
#